data_AF-A0A3S5BA86-F1
#
_entry.id   AF-A0A3S5BA86-F1
#
_cell.length_a   1.000
_cell.length_b   1.000
_cell.length_c   1.000
_cell.angle_alpha   90.00
_cell.angle_beta   90.00
_cell.angle_gamma   90.00
#
_symmetry.space_group_name_H-M   'P 1'
#
loop_
_entity.id
_entity.type
_entity.pdbx_description
1 polymer ?
#
loop_
_entity_poly.entity_id
_entity_poly.type
_entity_poly.pdbx_seq_one_letter_code
_entity_poly.pdbx_strand_id
1 'polypeptide(L)'
;MRFLLMLHSIYCLNSHALERAWRCTRIVSREDWGQWLRQLGTALIRESPSPAIRACSPLTGLTPVITRTLFNAAFVSCWPQLTDPQQDDLISTLEGVLRVSDQLTEVSQTVLNLEEFTAHVDKVCLNLIIS
;
A
#
# COMPACT_ATOMS: atom_id res chain seq x y z
N MET A 1 -7.88 21.78 2.73
CA MET A 1 -7.79 20.70 1.71
C MET A 1 -8.63 19.45 2.00
N ARG A 2 -9.32 19.35 3.14
CA ARG A 2 -10.21 18.20 3.50
C ARG A 2 -11.52 18.12 2.68
N PHE A 3 -11.89 19.19 1.99
CA PHE A 3 -13.10 19.28 1.16
C PHE A 3 -12.92 18.74 -0.27
N LEU A 4 -11.69 18.65 -0.80
CA LEU A 4 -11.45 18.11 -2.15
C LEU A 4 -11.47 16.58 -2.20
N LEU A 5 -11.22 15.89 -1.08
CA LEU A 5 -11.30 14.43 -0.99
C LEU A 5 -12.73 13.92 -0.70
N MET A 6 -13.60 14.72 -0.06
CA MET A 6 -14.99 14.33 0.20
C MET A 6 -15.90 14.42 -1.04
N LEU A 7 -15.56 15.24 -2.05
CA LEU A 7 -16.36 15.41 -3.27
C LEU A 7 -16.13 14.34 -4.36
N HIS A 8 -15.16 13.43 -4.18
CA HIS A 8 -14.90 12.30 -5.08
C HIS A 8 -15.32 10.93 -4.48
N SER A 9 -16.09 10.93 -3.39
CA SER A 9 -16.55 9.72 -2.71
C SER A 9 -17.77 9.08 -3.41
N ILE A 10 -17.54 8.43 -4.56
CA ILE A 10 -18.47 7.41 -5.12
C ILE A 10 -17.66 6.18 -5.59
N TYR A 11 -16.54 5.88 -4.92
CA TYR A 11 -15.81 4.64 -5.20
C TYR A 11 -15.73 3.81 -3.94
N CYS A 12 -16.51 2.72 -3.90
CA CYS A 12 -16.42 1.70 -2.87
C CYS A 12 -15.20 0.82 -3.17
N LEU A 13 -14.13 0.97 -2.37
CA LEU A 13 -12.94 0.13 -2.46
C LEU A 13 -13.29 -1.34 -2.22
N ASN A 14 -12.78 -2.26 -3.06
CA ASN A 14 -12.93 -3.69 -2.83
C ASN A 14 -11.90 -4.17 -1.80
N SER A 15 -12.26 -4.05 -0.52
CA SER A 15 -11.33 -4.33 0.59
C SER A 15 -10.93 -5.80 0.66
N HIS A 16 -11.79 -6.73 0.25
CA HIS A 16 -11.47 -8.16 0.18
C HIS A 16 -10.44 -8.50 -0.90
N ALA A 17 -10.50 -7.84 -2.06
CA ALA A 17 -9.51 -8.03 -3.10
C ALA A 17 -8.13 -7.53 -2.66
N LEU A 18 -8.11 -6.43 -1.91
CA LEU A 18 -6.90 -5.86 -1.34
C LEU A 18 -6.34 -6.74 -0.20
N GLU A 19 -7.24 -7.28 0.64
CA GLU A 19 -6.90 -8.18 1.75
C GLU A 19 -6.19 -9.44 1.29
N ARG A 20 -6.62 -10.02 0.17
CA ARG A 20 -5.94 -11.15 -0.46
C ARG A 20 -4.53 -10.81 -0.97
N ALA A 21 -4.28 -9.56 -1.32
CA ALA A 21 -3.00 -9.12 -1.87
C ALA A 21 -1.95 -8.86 -0.79
N TRP A 22 -2.35 -8.35 0.39
CA TRP A 22 -1.41 -8.20 1.51
C TRP A 22 -1.25 -9.49 2.32
N ARG A 23 -2.30 -10.33 2.43
CA ARG A 23 -2.23 -11.65 3.07
C ARG A 23 -1.61 -12.72 2.17
N CYS A 24 -0.29 -12.68 1.97
CA CYS A 24 0.43 -13.79 1.35
C CYS A 24 1.02 -14.71 2.42
N THR A 25 0.45 -15.92 2.53
CA THR A 25 0.77 -16.92 3.57
C THR A 25 2.01 -17.76 3.30
N ARG A 26 2.70 -17.56 2.17
CA ARG A 26 3.82 -18.42 1.75
C ARG A 26 4.93 -17.63 1.08
N ILE A 27 5.59 -16.78 1.86
CA ILE A 27 6.79 -16.07 1.43
C ILE A 27 7.99 -16.83 2.00
N VAL A 28 8.80 -17.42 1.12
CA VAL A 28 9.88 -18.35 1.49
C VAL A 28 11.26 -17.89 1.04
N SER A 29 11.33 -16.92 0.11
CA SER A 29 12.58 -16.41 -0.46
C SER A 29 12.58 -14.88 -0.61
N ARG A 30 13.74 -14.31 -0.93
CA ARG A 30 13.92 -12.87 -1.19
C ARG A 30 13.15 -12.36 -2.40
N GLU A 31 13.06 -13.17 -3.45
CA GLU A 31 12.38 -12.82 -4.70
C GLU A 31 10.85 -12.74 -4.51
N ASP A 32 10.32 -13.57 -3.62
CA ASP A 32 8.90 -13.60 -3.26
C ASP A 32 8.44 -12.27 -2.62
N TRP A 33 9.30 -11.61 -1.84
CA TRP A 33 8.97 -10.31 -1.23
C TRP A 33 8.86 -9.18 -2.25
N GLY A 34 9.75 -9.16 -3.25
CA GLY A 34 9.64 -8.20 -4.36
C GLY A 34 8.38 -8.45 -5.19
N GLN A 35 7.99 -9.72 -5.38
CA GLN A 35 6.74 -10.08 -6.03
C GLN A 35 5.52 -9.67 -5.20
N TRP A 36 5.55 -9.91 -3.89
CA TRP A 36 4.51 -9.49 -2.95
C TRP A 36 4.29 -7.98 -3.02
N LEU A 37 5.36 -7.17 -2.96
CA LEU A 37 5.25 -5.71 -3.03
C LEU A 37 4.62 -5.24 -4.35
N ARG A 38 5.01 -5.86 -5.47
CA ARG A 38 4.40 -5.56 -6.78
C ARG A 38 2.92 -5.93 -6.83
N GLN A 39 2.53 -7.07 -6.26
CA GLN A 39 1.14 -7.51 -6.19
C GLN A 39 0.31 -6.57 -5.32
N LEU A 40 0.82 -6.21 -4.14
CA LEU A 40 0.20 -5.24 -3.24
C LEU A 40 0.03 -3.88 -3.92
N GLY A 41 1.10 -3.34 -4.52
CA GLY A 41 1.04 -2.05 -5.23
C GLY A 41 0.05 -2.06 -6.40
N THR A 42 -0.01 -3.16 -7.16
CA THR A 42 -0.98 -3.31 -8.24
C THR A 42 -2.41 -3.33 -7.72
N ALA A 43 -2.67 -4.05 -6.63
CA ALA A 43 -3.97 -4.08 -6.00
C ALA A 43 -4.36 -2.70 -5.46
N LEU A 44 -3.44 -1.99 -4.78
CA LEU A 44 -3.67 -0.63 -4.29
C LEU A 44 -4.03 0.35 -5.42
N ILE A 45 -3.31 0.30 -6.54
CA ILE A 45 -3.58 1.18 -7.69
C ILE A 45 -4.94 0.87 -8.31
N ARG A 46 -5.27 -0.42 -8.45
CA ARG A 46 -6.54 -0.87 -9.03
C ARG A 46 -7.75 -0.48 -8.16
N GLU A 47 -7.62 -0.64 -6.85
CA GLU A 47 -8.70 -0.39 -5.88
C GLU A 47 -8.72 1.06 -5.34
N SER A 48 -7.78 1.92 -5.77
CA SER A 48 -7.67 3.29 -5.27
C SER A 48 -8.97 4.07 -5.49
N PRO A 49 -9.47 4.87 -4.52
CA PRO A 49 -10.57 5.80 -4.77
C PRO A 49 -10.23 6.92 -5.75
N SER A 50 -8.94 7.21 -5.97
CA SER A 50 -8.51 8.25 -6.92
C SER A 50 -8.66 7.76 -8.37
N PRO A 51 -9.51 8.40 -9.20
CA PRO A 51 -9.67 8.02 -10.60
C PRO A 51 -8.37 8.16 -11.41
N ALA A 52 -7.53 9.14 -11.08
CA ALA A 52 -6.25 9.36 -11.72
C ALA A 52 -5.26 8.21 -11.44
N ILE A 53 -5.25 7.69 -10.21
CA ILE A 53 -4.42 6.53 -9.85
C ILE A 53 -4.96 5.27 -10.53
N ARG A 54 -6.27 5.03 -10.49
CA ARG A 54 -6.88 3.85 -11.14
C ARG A 54 -6.63 3.81 -12.65
N ALA A 55 -6.62 4.97 -13.32
CA ALA A 55 -6.31 5.04 -14.76
C ALA A 55 -4.93 4.48 -15.10
N CYS A 56 -4.00 4.42 -14.13
CA CYS A 56 -2.68 3.82 -14.28
C CYS A 56 -2.66 2.29 -14.07
N SER A 57 -3.76 1.66 -13.66
CA SER A 57 -3.82 0.21 -13.42
C SER A 57 -3.42 -0.65 -14.62
N PRO A 58 -3.73 -0.31 -15.89
CA PRO A 58 -3.24 -1.08 -17.04
C PRO A 58 -1.71 -1.00 -17.22
N LEU A 59 -1.07 0.07 -16.70
CA LEU A 59 0.35 0.33 -16.87
C LEU A 59 1.21 -0.41 -15.83
N THR A 60 0.62 -0.88 -14.73
CA THR A 60 1.35 -1.59 -13.65
C THR A 60 1.93 -2.92 -14.11
N GLY A 61 1.28 -3.59 -15.08
CA GLY A 61 1.78 -4.81 -15.72
C GLY A 61 2.86 -4.57 -16.76
N LEU A 62 2.98 -3.33 -17.26
CA LEU A 62 3.92 -2.94 -18.32
C LEU A 62 5.19 -2.31 -17.77
N THR A 63 5.08 -1.58 -16.66
CA THR A 63 6.20 -0.82 -16.10
C THR A 63 6.24 -0.98 -14.57
N PRO A 64 7.24 -1.66 -13.99
CA PRO A 64 7.35 -1.76 -12.53
C PRO A 64 7.57 -0.38 -11.87
N VAL A 65 8.05 0.60 -12.64
CA VAL A 65 8.25 1.98 -12.20
C VAL A 65 6.94 2.64 -11.79
N ILE A 66 5.85 2.52 -12.57
CA ILE A 66 4.58 3.19 -12.23
C ILE A 66 4.02 2.69 -10.90
N THR A 67 4.14 1.38 -10.65
CA THR A 67 3.69 0.74 -9.41
C THR A 67 4.44 1.29 -8.21
N ARG A 68 5.76 1.44 -8.31
CA ARG A 68 6.59 2.02 -7.24
C ARG A 68 6.28 3.49 -7.01
N THR A 69 6.19 4.29 -8.07
CA THR A 69 5.95 5.74 -7.97
C THR A 69 4.57 6.07 -7.37
N LEU A 70 3.55 5.28 -7.71
CA LEU A 70 2.19 5.51 -7.22
C LEU A 70 1.89 4.78 -5.90
N PHE A 71 2.77 3.93 -5.41
CA PHE A 71 2.51 3.08 -4.24
C PHE A 71 2.04 3.89 -3.03
N ASN A 72 2.80 4.92 -2.64
CA ASN A 72 2.49 5.74 -1.46
C ASN A 72 1.16 6.48 -1.60
N ALA A 73 0.93 7.08 -2.78
CA ALA A 73 -0.30 7.81 -3.08
C ALA A 73 -1.51 6.85 -3.11
N ALA A 74 -1.35 5.65 -3.69
CA ALA A 74 -2.37 4.63 -3.73
C ALA A 74 -2.69 4.11 -2.33
N PHE A 75 -1.67 3.83 -1.50
CA PHE A 75 -1.82 3.43 -0.11
C PHE A 75 -2.63 4.44 0.70
N VAL A 76 -2.19 5.71 0.74
CA VAL A 76 -2.88 6.77 1.50
C VAL A 76 -4.32 6.96 1.02
N SER A 77 -4.57 6.80 -0.28
CA SER A 77 -5.91 6.89 -0.82
C SER A 77 -6.82 5.73 -0.38
N CYS A 78 -6.29 4.51 -0.30
CA CYS A 78 -7.03 3.30 0.08
C CYS A 78 -7.23 3.19 1.59
N TRP A 79 -6.26 3.65 2.37
CA TRP A 79 -6.19 3.52 3.82
C TRP A 79 -7.48 3.90 4.58
N PRO A 80 -8.07 5.10 4.39
CA PRO A 80 -9.27 5.50 5.12
C PRO A 80 -10.53 4.69 4.76
N GLN A 81 -10.48 3.84 3.73
CA GLN A 81 -11.58 2.95 3.36
C GLN A 81 -11.45 1.55 3.94
N LEU A 82 -10.34 1.24 4.61
CA LEU A 82 -10.15 -0.02 5.32
C LEU A 82 -10.80 0.05 6.70
N THR A 83 -11.41 -1.06 7.11
CA THR A 83 -11.90 -1.21 8.49
C THR A 83 -10.73 -1.29 9.46
N ASP A 84 -10.92 -0.92 10.74
CA ASP A 84 -9.85 -0.97 11.74
C ASP A 84 -9.15 -2.35 11.81
N PRO A 85 -9.86 -3.50 11.79
CA PRO A 85 -9.20 -4.81 11.75
C PRO A 85 -8.35 -5.05 10.50
N GLN A 86 -8.73 -4.49 9.36
CA GLN A 86 -7.95 -4.60 8.11
C GLN A 86 -6.71 -3.69 8.16
N GLN A 87 -6.81 -2.52 8.79
CA GLN A 87 -5.69 -1.63 9.03
C GLN A 87 -4.65 -2.31 9.94
N ASP A 88 -5.10 -2.91 11.06
CA ASP A 88 -4.23 -3.63 11.99
C ASP A 88 -3.51 -4.81 11.33
N ASP A 89 -4.23 -5.60 10.53
CA ASP A 89 -3.68 -6.75 9.79
C ASP A 89 -2.63 -6.34 8.75
N LEU A 90 -2.88 -5.23 8.04
CA LEU A 90 -1.96 -4.66 7.08
C LEU A 90 -0.69 -4.12 7.77
N ILE A 91 -0.83 -3.41 8.89
CA ILE A 91 0.31 -2.95 9.69
C ILE A 91 1.14 -4.13 10.18
N SER A 92 0.51 -5.15 10.79
CA SER A 92 1.20 -6.36 11.24
C SER A 92 1.95 -7.05 10.11
N THR A 93 1.42 -7.03 8.88
CA THR A 93 2.09 -7.57 7.70
C THR A 93 3.33 -6.73 7.34
N LEU A 94 3.20 -5.41 7.33
CA LEU A 94 4.32 -4.49 7.04
C LEU A 94 5.43 -4.57 8.09
N GLU A 95 5.09 -4.69 9.37
CA GLU A 95 6.04 -4.93 10.44
C GLU A 95 6.75 -6.27 10.29
N GLY A 96 6.02 -7.33 9.92
CA GLY A 96 6.60 -8.63 9.62
C GLY A 96 7.65 -8.56 8.51
N VAL A 97 7.36 -7.79 7.45
CA VAL A 97 8.30 -7.54 6.34
C VAL A 97 9.57 -6.83 6.84
N LEU A 98 9.40 -5.81 7.70
CA LEU A 98 10.52 -5.06 8.28
C LEU A 98 11.34 -5.88 9.28
N ARG A 99 10.79 -6.90 9.92
CA ARG A 99 11.57 -7.80 10.80
C ARG A 99 12.42 -8.80 10.03
N VAL A 100 12.04 -9.11 8.79
CA VAL A 100 12.78 -10.00 7.87
C VAL A 100 13.80 -9.19 7.03
N SER A 101 13.89 -7.87 7.25
CA SER A 101 14.51 -6.88 6.35
C SER A 101 16.02 -6.95 6.16
N ASP A 102 16.76 -7.76 6.90
CA ASP A 102 18.23 -7.82 6.78
C ASP A 102 18.68 -8.17 5.34
N GLN A 103 17.79 -8.79 4.55
CA GLN A 103 18.06 -9.22 3.17
C GLN A 103 17.25 -8.45 2.11
N LEU A 104 16.40 -7.48 2.46
CA LEU A 104 15.35 -6.92 1.58
C LEU A 104 15.36 -5.39 1.47
N THR A 105 16.44 -4.84 0.90
CA THR A 105 16.61 -3.38 0.77
C THR A 105 15.46 -2.71 0.03
N GLU A 106 14.95 -3.27 -1.08
CA GLU A 106 13.91 -2.62 -1.89
C GLU A 106 12.56 -2.50 -1.17
N VAL A 107 12.12 -3.59 -0.53
CA VAL A 107 10.81 -3.64 0.11
C VAL A 107 10.81 -2.78 1.36
N SER A 108 11.86 -2.90 2.17
CA SER A 108 12.03 -2.08 3.37
C SER A 108 12.10 -0.60 3.03
N GLN A 109 12.84 -0.22 1.99
CA GLN A 109 12.90 1.18 1.52
C GLN A 109 11.53 1.68 1.06
N THR A 110 10.72 0.85 0.40
CA THR A 110 9.36 1.26 -0.01
C THR A 110 8.45 1.50 1.20
N VAL A 111 8.54 0.65 2.23
CA VAL A 111 7.79 0.81 3.48
C VAL A 111 8.27 2.02 4.29
N LEU A 112 9.58 2.28 4.34
CA LEU A 112 10.14 3.48 4.98
C LEU A 112 9.72 4.75 4.25
N ASN A 113 9.77 4.76 2.92
CA ASN A 113 9.28 5.87 2.11
C ASN A 113 7.78 6.11 2.34
N LEU A 114 7.01 5.04 2.61
CA LEU A 114 5.61 5.16 2.95
C LEU A 114 5.42 5.83 4.32
N GLU A 115 6.17 5.39 5.34
CA GLU A 115 6.18 6.00 6.68
C GLU A 115 6.44 7.51 6.58
N GLU A 116 7.53 7.90 5.91
CA GLU A 116 7.87 9.30 5.69
C GLU A 116 6.74 10.04 4.96
N PHE A 117 6.23 9.48 3.86
CA PHE A 117 5.17 10.11 3.07
C PHE A 117 3.88 10.32 3.89
N THR A 118 3.48 9.35 4.71
CA THR A 118 2.29 9.47 5.55
C THR A 118 2.44 10.46 6.69
N ALA A 119 3.66 10.64 7.23
CA ALA A 119 3.94 11.67 8.22
C ALA A 119 3.72 13.10 7.65
N HIS A 120 3.98 13.30 6.37
CA HIS A 120 3.84 14.59 5.68
C HIS A 120 2.40 14.91 5.22
N VAL A 121 1.52 13.92 5.06
CA VAL A 121 0.14 14.11 4.52
C VAL A 121 -0.88 14.55 5.60
N ASP A 122 -0.41 14.95 6.78
CA ASP A 122 -1.22 15.48 7.90
C ASP A 122 -2.04 14.39 8.63
N LYS A 123 -1.35 13.72 9.59
CA LYS A 123 -1.85 12.93 10.73
C LYS A 123 -3.03 11.97 10.45
N VAL A 124 -2.73 10.69 10.14
CA VAL A 124 -2.94 9.49 11.00
C VAL A 124 -2.21 8.31 10.32
N CYS A 125 -1.64 7.40 11.11
CA CYS A 125 -1.62 5.92 10.90
C CYS A 125 -0.30 5.15 10.77
N LEU A 126 0.89 5.74 10.92
CA LEU A 126 2.13 4.93 10.96
C LEU A 126 3.03 5.15 12.19
N ASN A 127 2.55 5.84 13.22
CA ASN A 127 3.24 6.01 14.51
C ASN A 127 3.51 4.71 15.31
N LEU A 128 3.21 3.53 14.75
CA LEU A 128 3.47 2.23 15.37
C LEU A 128 4.68 1.49 14.78
N ILE A 129 5.18 1.87 13.59
CA ILE A 129 6.21 1.08 12.89
C ILE A 129 7.63 1.28 13.47
N ILE A 130 7.85 2.26 14.35
CA ILE A 130 9.19 2.58 14.90
C ILE A 130 9.21 2.65 16.45
N SER A 131 8.36 1.89 17.15
CA SER A 131 8.46 1.71 18.61
C SER A 131 8.70 0.27 19.01
#